data_AF-A0A9D2DH13-F1
#
_entry.id   AF-A0A9D2DH13-F1
#
_cell.length_a   1.000
_cell.length_b   1.000
_cell.length_c   1.000
_cell.angle_alpha   90.00
_cell.angle_beta   90.00
_cell.angle_gamma   90.00
#
_symmetry.space_group_name_H-M   'P 1'
#
loop_
_entity.id
_entity.type
_entity.pdbx_description
1 polymer ?
#
loop_
_entity_poly.entity_id
_entity_poly.type
_entity_poly.pdbx_seq_one_letter_code
_entity_poly.pdbx_strand_id
1 'polypeptide(L)'
;MKVPDLKTAIQIYYQYPSGLGTKQISQLFGVSPSTAFNMKKQVQKIMRERNIKCWKSSDIHTQTAYELWGIDINDIERKYQKLLSLGLISDNTNNI
;
A
#
# COMPACT_ATOMS: atom_id res chain seq x y z
N MET A 1 -8.54 12.00 -1.71
CA MET A 1 -7.54 10.94 -1.45
C MET A 1 -6.25 11.38 -2.13
N LYS A 2 -5.13 11.44 -1.42
CA LYS A 2 -3.85 11.81 -2.06
C LYS A 2 -3.28 10.58 -2.78
N VAL A 3 -2.55 10.82 -3.86
CA VAL A 3 -1.76 9.78 -4.52
C VAL A 3 -0.66 9.34 -3.55
N PRO A 4 -0.49 8.03 -3.30
CA PRO A 4 0.60 7.54 -2.45
C PRO A 4 1.97 7.96 -2.96
N ASP A 5 2.87 8.25 -2.04
CA ASP A 5 4.29 8.37 -2.35
C ASP A 5 4.83 7.02 -2.89
N LEU A 6 5.62 7.07 -3.97
CA LEU A 6 6.08 5.87 -4.68
C LEU A 6 6.89 4.96 -3.75
N LYS A 7 7.82 5.53 -2.97
CA LYS A 7 8.66 4.78 -2.03
C LYS A 7 7.80 4.13 -0.95
N THR A 8 6.88 4.89 -0.38
CA THR A 8 5.97 4.43 0.67
C THR A 8 5.07 3.30 0.18
N ALA A 9 4.54 3.39 -1.05
CA ALA A 9 3.74 2.34 -1.66
C ALA A 9 4.55 1.05 -1.86
N ILE A 10 5.75 1.14 -2.45
CA ILE A 10 6.63 -0.03 -2.62
C ILE A 10 6.95 -0.66 -1.26
N GLN A 11 7.37 0.16 -0.30
CA GLN A 11 7.75 -0.31 1.04
C GLN A 11 6.58 -1.05 1.73
N ILE A 12 5.39 -0.45 1.74
CA ILE A 12 4.23 -1.06 2.40
C ILE A 12 3.83 -2.37 1.71
N TYR A 13 3.87 -2.41 0.38
CA TYR A 13 3.52 -3.60 -0.39
C TYR A 13 4.36 -4.81 0.00
N TYR A 14 5.69 -4.64 0.08
CA TYR A 14 6.62 -5.73 0.40
C TYR A 14 6.76 -6.03 1.89
N GLN A 15 6.59 -5.05 2.78
CA GLN A 15 6.72 -5.26 4.23
C GLN A 15 5.50 -5.96 4.84
N TYR A 16 4.32 -5.82 4.22
CA TYR A 16 3.06 -6.29 4.80
C TYR A 16 2.25 -7.16 3.83
N PRO A 17 2.81 -8.21 3.21
CA PRO A 17 2.10 -8.97 2.15
C PRO A 17 0.78 -9.57 2.63
N SER A 18 0.72 -10.02 3.88
CA SER A 18 -0.41 -10.78 4.43
C SER A 18 -1.37 -9.97 5.33
N GLY A 19 -1.19 -8.66 5.44
CA GLY A 19 -2.08 -7.85 6.28
C GLY A 19 -1.75 -6.35 6.37
N LEU A 20 -2.64 -5.50 5.84
CA LEU A 20 -2.65 -4.06 6.11
C LEU A 20 -3.66 -3.71 7.20
N GLY A 21 -3.22 -2.91 8.16
CA GLY A 21 -4.06 -2.28 9.16
C GLY A 21 -4.38 -0.81 8.82
N THR A 22 -5.25 -0.21 9.63
CA THR A 22 -5.64 1.21 9.49
C THR A 22 -4.42 2.15 9.51
N LYS A 23 -3.38 1.82 10.28
CA LYS A 23 -2.14 2.61 10.38
C LYS A 23 -1.41 2.69 9.04
N GLN A 24 -1.19 1.55 8.38
CA GLN A 24 -0.51 1.50 7.09
C GLN A 24 -1.32 2.24 6.01
N ILE A 25 -2.64 2.10 6.02
CA ILE A 25 -3.53 2.80 5.07
C ILE A 25 -3.47 4.31 5.28
N SER A 26 -3.50 4.76 6.54
CA SER A 26 -3.35 6.16 6.90
C SER A 26 -2.01 6.72 6.44
N GLN A 27 -0.92 5.96 6.62
CA GLN A 27 0.42 6.32 6.11
C GLN A 27 0.47 6.36 4.58
N LEU A 28 -0.13 5.38 3.91
CA LEU A 28 -0.10 5.26 2.44
C LEU A 28 -0.79 6.43 1.75
N PHE A 29 -1.93 6.88 2.28
CA PHE A 29 -2.75 7.93 1.64
C PHE A 29 -2.72 9.28 2.34
N GLY A 30 -2.03 9.40 3.48
CA GLY A 30 -2.01 10.61 4.30
C GLY A 30 -3.40 11.03 4.77
N VAL A 31 -4.24 10.07 5.14
CA VAL A 31 -5.64 10.29 5.54
C VAL A 31 -5.85 10.04 7.04
N SER A 32 -6.92 10.58 7.60
CA SER A 32 -7.28 10.35 9.00
C SER A 32 -7.51 8.85 9.30
N PRO A 33 -7.32 8.39 10.55
CA PRO A 33 -7.58 7.01 10.94
C PRO A 33 -9.02 6.55 10.65
N SER A 34 -10.00 7.44 10.80
CA SER A 34 -11.40 7.14 10.48
C SER A 34 -11.63 6.89 8.99
N THR A 35 -11.00 7.70 8.13
CA THR A 35 -11.05 7.52 6.67
C THR A 35 -10.36 6.23 6.27
N ALA A 36 -9.15 5.98 6.80
CA ALA A 36 -8.42 4.73 6.57
C ALA A 36 -9.21 3.50 7.02
N PHE A 37 -9.94 3.59 8.12
CA PHE A 37 -10.81 2.51 8.61
C PHE A 37 -11.96 2.23 7.64
N ASN A 38 -12.60 3.27 7.09
CA ASN A 38 -13.66 3.12 6.10
C ASN A 38 -13.13 2.50 4.80
N MET A 39 -11.94 2.92 4.35
CA MET A 39 -11.27 2.30 3.19
C MET A 39 -10.98 0.82 3.43
N LYS A 40 -10.48 0.47 4.63
CA LYS A 40 -10.25 -0.92 5.03
C LYS A 40 -11.54 -1.75 4.94
N LYS A 41 -12.66 -1.24 5.45
CA LYS A 41 -13.96 -1.94 5.40
C LYS A 41 -14.41 -2.24 3.97
N GLN A 42 -14.14 -1.36 3.01
CA GLN A 42 -14.47 -1.59 1.60
C GLN A 42 -13.68 -2.78 1.04
N VAL A 43 -12.38 -2.85 1.31
CA VAL A 43 -11.55 -3.99 0.90
C VAL A 43 -12.00 -5.28 1.60
N GLN A 44 -12.32 -5.23 2.89
CA GLN A 44 -12.85 -6.40 3.63
C GLN A 44 -14.15 -6.94 3.05
N LYS A 45 -15.00 -6.08 2.46
CA LYS A 45 -16.21 -6.52 1.77
C LYS A 45 -15.85 -7.34 0.52
N ILE A 46 -14.96 -6.82 -0.32
CA ILE A 46 -14.48 -7.53 -1.52
C ILE A 46 -13.75 -8.83 -1.15
N MET A 47 -12.95 -8.84 -0.09
CA MET A 47 -12.29 -10.06 0.37
C MET A 47 -13.29 -11.13 0.79
N ARG A 48 -14.39 -10.76 1.46
CA ARG A 48 -15.46 -11.70 1.81
C ARG A 48 -16.15 -12.25 0.56
N GLU A 49 -16.44 -11.39 -0.41
CA GLU A 49 -17.04 -11.81 -1.69
C GLU A 49 -16.13 -12.77 -2.48
N ARG A 50 -14.81 -12.54 -2.43
CA ARG A 50 -13.79 -13.37 -3.09
C ARG A 50 -13.26 -14.52 -2.23
N ASN A 51 -13.81 -14.74 -1.03
CA ASN A 51 -13.36 -15.74 -0.04
C ASN A 51 -11.84 -15.69 0.29
N ILE A 52 -11.26 -14.50 0.30
CA ILE A 52 -9.85 -14.26 0.63
C ILE A 52 -9.71 -14.14 2.15
N LYS A 53 -8.83 -14.96 2.73
CA LYS A 53 -8.52 -14.94 4.17
C LYS A 53 -7.20 -14.22 4.43
N CYS A 54 -7.14 -13.48 5.53
CA CYS A 54 -5.91 -12.90 6.07
C CYS A 54 -5.47 -13.63 7.34
N TRP A 55 -4.18 -13.52 7.66
CA TRP A 55 -3.63 -14.08 8.90
C TRP A 55 -4.29 -13.47 10.14
N LYS A 56 -4.53 -12.16 10.12
CA LYS A 56 -5.30 -11.44 11.15
C LYS A 56 -6.67 -11.08 10.60
N SER A 57 -7.72 -11.40 11.35
CA SER A 57 -9.11 -11.12 10.97
C SER A 57 -9.41 -9.62 10.82
N SER A 58 -8.64 -8.77 11.49
CA SER A 58 -8.74 -7.31 11.43
C SER A 58 -8.10 -6.68 10.20
N ASP A 59 -7.25 -7.43 9.49
CA ASP A 59 -6.38 -6.89 8.44
C ASP A 59 -6.95 -7.21 7.06
N ILE A 60 -6.39 -6.55 6.04
CA ILE A 60 -6.76 -6.77 4.64
C ILE A 60 -5.58 -7.29 3.83
N HIS A 61 -5.88 -8.06 2.78
CA HIS A 61 -4.87 -8.62 1.90
C HIS A 61 -4.31 -7.52 1.00
N THR A 62 -2.99 -7.35 1.00
CA THR A 62 -2.30 -6.19 0.42
C THR A 62 -2.48 -6.11 -1.08
N GLN A 63 -2.32 -7.23 -1.79
CA GLN A 63 -2.51 -7.25 -3.24
C GLN A 63 -3.95 -6.90 -3.64
N THR A 64 -4.93 -7.41 -2.91
CA THR A 64 -6.35 -7.13 -3.15
C THR A 64 -6.68 -5.66 -2.87
N ALA A 65 -6.07 -5.08 -1.84
CA ALA A 65 -6.22 -3.67 -1.53
C ALA A 65 -5.65 -2.78 -2.64
N TYR A 66 -4.44 -3.10 -3.11
CA TYR A 66 -3.77 -2.36 -4.18
C TYR A 66 -4.54 -2.44 -5.50
N GLU A 67 -5.02 -3.64 -5.86
CA GLU A 67 -5.90 -3.85 -7.02
C GLU A 67 -7.15 -2.96 -6.93
N LEU A 68 -7.86 -2.96 -5.79
CA LEU A 68 -9.08 -2.18 -5.60
C LEU A 68 -8.84 -0.67 -5.64
N TRP A 69 -7.69 -0.22 -5.15
CA TRP A 69 -7.31 1.19 -5.16
C TRP A 69 -6.67 1.63 -6.48
N GLY A 70 -6.53 0.74 -7.46
CA GLY A 70 -5.93 1.05 -8.76
C GLY A 70 -4.42 1.32 -8.68
N ILE A 71 -3.75 0.73 -7.69
CA ILE A 71 -2.31 0.87 -7.48
C ILE A 71 -1.61 -0.30 -8.18
N ASP A 72 -1.03 -0.02 -9.35
CA ASP A 72 -0.18 -0.98 -10.05
C ASP A 72 1.25 -0.90 -9.49
N ILE A 73 1.61 -1.91 -8.69
CA ILE A 73 2.94 -1.99 -8.06
C ILE A 73 4.06 -2.03 -9.10
N ASN A 74 3.86 -2.73 -10.23
CA ASN A 74 4.90 -2.86 -11.26
C ASN A 74 5.16 -1.52 -11.96
N ASP A 75 4.10 -0.74 -12.21
CA ASP A 75 4.24 0.61 -12.76
C ASP A 75 4.95 1.56 -11.79
N ILE A 76 4.61 1.48 -10.50
CA ILE A 76 5.24 2.28 -9.45
C ILE A 76 6.73 1.95 -9.33
N GLU A 77 7.10 0.66 -9.35
CA GLU A 77 8.50 0.22 -9.35
C GLU A 77 9.26 0.75 -10.56
N ARG A 78 8.69 0.61 -11.76
CA ARG A 78 9.30 1.13 -12.98
C ARG A 78 9.52 2.64 -12.91
N LYS A 79 8.55 3.38 -12.40
CA LYS A 79 8.67 4.83 -12.19
C LYS A 79 9.75 5.16 -11.16
N TYR A 80 9.81 4.44 -10.05
CA TYR A 80 10.82 4.62 -9.02
C TYR A 80 12.23 4.38 -9.57
N GLN A 81 12.45 3.27 -10.28
CA GLN A 81 13.71 2.97 -10.93
C GLN A 81 14.09 4.00 -11.99
N LYS A 82 13.10 4.49 -12.76
CA LYS A 82 13.34 5.56 -13.73
C LYS A 82 13.82 6.84 -13.04
N LEU A 83 13.20 7.23 -11.92
CA LEU A 83 13.61 8.41 -11.16
C LEU A 83 15.04 8.27 -10.60
N LEU A 84 15.40 7.09 -10.08
CA LEU A 84 16.77 6.78 -9.64
C LEU A 84 17.77 6.90 -10.81
N SER A 85 17.46 6.30 -11.95
CA SER A 85 18.32 6.33 -13.14
C SER A 85 18.56 7.74 -13.69
N LEU A 86 17.60 8.65 -13.47
CA LEU A 86 17.68 10.04 -13.88
C LEU A 86 18.36 10.93 -12.83
N GLY A 87 18.73 10.39 -11.66
CA GLY A 87 19.29 11.15 -10.54
C GLY A 87 18.30 12.14 -9.92
N LEU A 88 16.99 11.98 -10.16
CA LEU A 88 15.94 12.87 -9.64
C LEU A 88 15.56 12.55 -8.20
N ILE A 89 15.87 11.33 -7.77
CA ILE A 89 15.80 10.88 -6.38
C ILE A 89 17.11 10.15 -6.06
N SER A 90 17.55 10.23 -4.81
CA SER A 90 18.68 9.46 -4.30
C SER A 90 18.20 8.46 -3.25
N ASP A 91 18.60 7.20 -3.40
CA ASP A 91 18.47 6.22 -2.32
C ASP A 91 19.55 6.52 -1.28
N ASN A 92 19.29 7.49 -0.41
CA ASN A 92 20.04 7.65 0.84
C ASN A 92 19.65 6.53 1.80
N THR A 93 20.08 5.29 1.51
CA THR A 93 20.21 4.22 2.50
C THR A 93 21.59 4.32 3.14
N ASN A 94 21.83 5.40 3.86
CA ASN A 94 22.77 5.35 4.98
C ASN A 94 21.98 4.83 6.18
N ASN A 95 22.14 3.55 6.49
CA ASN A 95 21.86 3.02 7.82
C ASN A 95 22.85 1.89 8.10
N ILE A 96 23.90 2.28 8.83
CA ILE A 96 24.60 1.62 9.94
C ILE A 96 24.61 0.09 9.93
#